data_AF-A0A2J6R0Q8-F1
#
_entry.id   AF-A0A2J6R0Q8-F1
#
_cell.length_a   1.000
_cell.length_b   1.000
_cell.length_c   1.000
_cell.angle_alpha   90.00
_cell.angle_beta   90.00
_cell.angle_gamma   90.00
#
_symmetry.space_group_name_H-M   'P 1'
#
loop_
_entity.id
_entity.type
_entity.pdbx_description
1 polymer ?
#
loop_
_entity_poly.entity_id
_entity_poly.type
_entity_poly.pdbx_seq_one_letter_code
_entity_poly.pdbx_strand_id
1 'polypeptide(L)'
;NYTALSYVWGDANDLTTISTDGRPLRITTSLECALRHLRDTKRALNVWADGICINQQDETEKGRQVQQMGRVYETAAHTVIFLGEGNPAANSLLSIILSHSDDDSPIDDEDRIKALNYILQSPWFYRVWIFQELVLSK
;
A
#
# COMPACT_ATOMS: atom_id res chain seq x y z
N ASN A 1 16.33 -2.35 -8.93
CA ASN A 1 15.60 -1.73 -7.80
C ASN A 1 14.17 -1.42 -8.19
N TYR A 2 13.24 -1.78 -7.33
CA TYR A 2 11.81 -1.49 -7.43
C TYR A 2 11.27 -1.12 -6.05
N THR A 3 10.13 -0.45 -6.03
CA THR A 3 9.33 -0.20 -4.82
C THR A 3 8.23 -1.25 -4.75
N ALA A 4 8.15 -1.98 -3.65
CA ALA A 4 7.03 -2.89 -3.41
C ALA A 4 5.83 -2.10 -2.90
N LEU A 5 4.67 -2.27 -3.52
CA LEU A 5 3.42 -1.68 -3.08
C LEU A 5 2.64 -2.72 -2.28
N SER A 6 2.38 -2.41 -1.02
CA SER A 6 1.42 -3.14 -0.19
C SER A 6 0.14 -2.32 -0.05
N TYR A 7 -1.01 -2.94 -0.33
CA TYR A 7 -2.32 -2.31 -0.31
C TYR A 7 -3.40 -3.34 0.00
N VAL A 8 -4.59 -2.87 0.37
CA VAL A 8 -5.76 -3.76 0.55
C VAL A 8 -6.34 -4.10 -0.82
N TRP A 9 -6.51 -5.39 -1.12
CA TRP A 9 -6.98 -5.83 -2.45
C TRP A 9 -8.31 -5.20 -2.90
N GLY A 10 -9.24 -5.03 -1.95
CA GLY A 10 -10.59 -4.52 -2.19
C GLY A 10 -11.55 -5.58 -2.72
N ASP A 11 -12.67 -5.14 -3.31
CA ASP A 11 -13.61 -6.03 -4.01
C ASP A 11 -13.00 -6.50 -5.35
N ALA A 12 -12.90 -7.82 -5.53
CA ALA A 12 -12.35 -8.42 -6.75
C ALA A 12 -13.23 -8.19 -7.99
N ASN A 13 -14.49 -7.80 -7.82
CA ASN A 13 -15.41 -7.48 -8.90
C ASN A 13 -15.43 -5.98 -9.26
N ASP A 14 -14.94 -5.13 -8.36
CA ASP A 14 -14.80 -3.69 -8.60
C ASP A 14 -13.50 -3.43 -9.35
N LEU A 15 -13.61 -3.47 -10.69
CA LEU A 15 -12.49 -3.41 -11.61
C LEU A 15 -12.52 -2.15 -12.46
N THR A 16 -11.36 -1.55 -12.64
CA THR A 16 -11.08 -0.45 -13.56
C THR A 16 -10.00 -0.85 -14.57
N THR A 17 -9.78 -0.03 -15.60
CA THR A 17 -8.81 -0.31 -16.67
C THR A 17 -7.68 0.70 -16.66
N ILE A 18 -6.44 0.20 -16.63
CA ILE A 18 -5.22 0.99 -16.85
C ILE A 18 -4.57 0.60 -18.18
N SER A 19 -3.60 1.39 -18.64
CA SER A 19 -2.78 1.03 -19.80
C SER A 19 -1.41 0.54 -19.35
N THR A 20 -1.01 -0.63 -19.84
CA THR A 20 0.32 -1.23 -19.65
C THR A 20 0.88 -1.60 -21.01
N ASP A 21 2.03 -1.02 -21.40
CA ASP A 21 2.66 -1.22 -22.72
C ASP A 21 1.68 -1.03 -23.90
N GLY A 22 0.79 -0.03 -23.79
CA GLY A 22 -0.21 0.28 -24.79
C GLY A 22 -1.40 -0.69 -24.85
N ARG A 23 -1.48 -1.67 -23.94
CA ARG A 23 -2.58 -2.62 -23.83
C ARG A 23 -3.45 -2.31 -22.61
N PRO A 24 -4.77 -2.52 -22.70
CA PRO A 24 -5.64 -2.38 -21.54
C PRO A 24 -5.41 -3.54 -20.56
N LEU A 25 -5.29 -3.21 -19.27
CA LEU A 25 -5.21 -4.17 -18.18
C LEU A 25 -6.28 -3.84 -17.14
N ARG A 26 -7.10 -4.84 -16.77
CA ARG A 26 -8.10 -4.70 -15.71
C ARG A 26 -7.47 -4.98 -14.36
N ILE A 27 -7.66 -4.06 -13.42
CA ILE A 27 -7.17 -4.15 -12.04
C ILE A 27 -8.26 -3.71 -11.07
N THR A 28 -8.14 -4.04 -9.79
CA THR A 28 -9.09 -3.55 -8.78
C THR A 28 -9.00 -2.03 -8.65
N THR A 29 -10.14 -1.39 -8.36
CA THR A 29 -10.19 0.05 -8.12
C THR A 29 -9.29 0.47 -6.95
N SER A 30 -9.12 -0.40 -5.95
CA SER A 30 -8.17 -0.20 -4.85
C SER A 30 -6.71 -0.09 -5.32
N LEU A 31 -6.26 -1.02 -6.18
CA LEU A 31 -4.91 -0.98 -6.73
C LEU A 31 -4.71 0.28 -7.60
N GLU A 32 -5.70 0.61 -8.41
CA GLU A 32 -5.63 1.80 -9.26
C GLU A 32 -5.49 3.08 -8.43
N CYS A 33 -6.28 3.20 -7.36
CA CYS A 33 -6.19 4.32 -6.43
C CYS A 33 -4.80 4.41 -5.78
N ALA A 34 -4.26 3.28 -5.30
CA ALA A 34 -2.93 3.22 -4.70
C ALA A 34 -1.83 3.65 -5.71
N LEU A 35 -1.89 3.15 -6.94
CA LEU A 35 -0.94 3.53 -8.01
C LEU A 35 -1.05 5.01 -8.38
N ARG A 36 -2.26 5.57 -8.41
CA ARG A 36 -2.47 6.99 -8.67
C ARG A 36 -1.83 7.87 -7.59
N HIS A 37 -1.93 7.48 -6.32
CA HIS A 37 -1.32 8.19 -5.20
C HIS A 37 0.21 8.04 -5.17
N LEU A 38 0.72 6.89 -5.62
CA LEU A 38 2.17 6.65 -5.71
C LEU A 38 2.81 7.39 -6.91
N ARG A 39 2.01 7.77 -7.91
CA ARG A 39 2.50 8.38 -9.16
C ARG A 39 3.12 9.76 -8.93
N ASP A 40 4.37 9.91 -9.35
CA ASP A 40 5.08 11.18 -9.43
C ASP A 40 5.07 11.68 -10.89
N THR A 41 4.73 12.95 -11.10
CA THR A 41 4.71 13.57 -12.44
C THR A 41 6.11 13.86 -13.01
N LYS A 42 7.12 13.89 -12.14
CA LYS A 42 8.51 14.25 -12.49
C LYS A 42 9.43 13.02 -12.58
N ARG A 43 9.03 11.89 -12.01
CA ARG A 43 9.88 10.70 -11.90
C ARG A 43 9.10 9.42 -12.20
N ALA A 44 9.66 8.60 -13.10
CA ALA A 44 9.19 7.24 -13.30
C ALA A 44 9.57 6.36 -12.09
N LEU A 45 8.62 5.59 -11.59
CA LEU A 45 8.82 4.64 -10.49
C LEU A 45 8.64 3.21 -11.01
N ASN A 46 9.60 2.35 -10.72
CA ASN A 46 9.46 0.91 -10.93
C ASN A 46 8.72 0.33 -9.74
N VAL A 47 7.45 0.00 -9.91
CA VAL A 47 6.58 -0.50 -8.84
C VAL A 47 6.30 -1.98 -9.06
N TRP A 48 6.44 -2.77 -8.00
CA TRP A 48 5.90 -4.12 -7.95
C TRP A 48 4.59 -4.10 -7.17
N ALA A 49 3.52 -4.60 -7.77
CA ALA A 49 2.23 -4.81 -7.13
C ALA A 49 1.73 -6.21 -7.51
N ASP A 50 1.33 -7.01 -6.53
CA ASP A 50 0.87 -8.39 -6.73
C ASP A 50 -0.28 -8.48 -7.76
N GLY A 51 -1.22 -7.53 -7.75
CA GLY A 51 -2.32 -7.47 -8.70
C GLY A 51 -1.95 -7.25 -10.16
N ILE A 52 -0.71 -6.86 -10.47
CA ILE A 52 -0.19 -6.68 -11.84
C ILE A 52 0.94 -7.65 -12.15
N CYS A 53 1.88 -7.83 -11.22
CA CYS A 53 3.10 -8.60 -11.44
C CYS A 53 2.93 -10.11 -11.27
N ILE A 54 1.84 -10.57 -10.66
CA ILE A 54 1.48 -11.97 -10.56
C ILE A 54 0.36 -12.25 -11.54
N ASN A 55 0.49 -13.31 -12.35
CA ASN A 55 -0.61 -13.76 -13.18
C ASN A 55 -1.74 -14.32 -12.31
N GLN A 56 -2.78 -13.51 -12.12
CA GLN A 56 -3.92 -13.87 -11.27
C GLN A 56 -4.80 -14.99 -11.85
N GLN A 57 -4.60 -15.35 -13.13
CA GLN A 57 -5.34 -16.41 -13.82
C GLN A 57 -4.63 -17.77 -13.79
N ASP A 58 -3.37 -17.81 -13.35
CA ASP A 58 -2.59 -19.05 -13.21
C ASP A 58 -2.40 -19.36 -11.72
N GLU A 59 -3.22 -20.26 -11.19
CA GLU A 59 -3.14 -20.68 -9.79
C GLU A 59 -1.81 -21.35 -9.43
N THR A 60 -1.11 -21.97 -10.39
CA THR A 60 0.19 -22.58 -10.15
C THR A 60 1.27 -21.50 -10.01
N GLU A 61 1.29 -20.53 -10.92
CA GLU A 61 2.19 -19.39 -10.81
C GLU A 61 1.91 -18.59 -9.56
N LYS A 62 0.63 -18.26 -9.32
CA LYS A 62 0.19 -17.52 -8.14
C LYS A 62 0.64 -18.20 -6.85
N GLY A 63 0.42 -19.51 -6.72
CA GLY A 63 0.90 -20.28 -5.57
C GLY A 63 2.42 -20.16 -5.37
N ARG A 64 3.20 -20.25 -6.45
CA ARG A 64 4.66 -20.08 -6.41
C ARG A 64 5.07 -18.66 -6.03
N GLN A 65 4.40 -17.63 -6.55
CA GLN A 65 4.69 -16.22 -6.26
C GLN A 65 4.33 -15.87 -4.82
N VAL A 66 3.21 -16.39 -4.31
CA VAL A 66 2.79 -16.23 -2.91
C VAL A 66 3.85 -16.78 -1.95
N GLN A 67 4.43 -17.95 -2.26
CA GLN A 67 5.55 -18.50 -1.48
C GLN A 67 6.83 -17.64 -1.54
N GLN A 68 6.96 -16.80 -2.56
CA GLN A 68 8.11 -15.92 -2.78
C GLN A 68 7.90 -14.49 -2.26
N MET A 69 6.71 -14.13 -1.78
CA MET A 69 6.38 -12.76 -1.35
C MET A 69 7.38 -12.21 -0.33
N GLY A 70 7.81 -13.01 0.64
CA GLY A 70 8.80 -12.57 1.61
C GLY A 70 10.10 -12.06 0.96
N ARG A 71 10.59 -12.76 -0.07
CA ARG A 71 11.77 -12.35 -0.82
C ARG A 71 11.53 -11.10 -1.67
N VAL A 72 10.31 -10.91 -2.17
CA VAL A 72 9.94 -9.69 -2.89
C VAL A 72 10.08 -8.49 -1.96
N TYR A 73 9.45 -8.51 -0.80
CA TYR A 73 9.58 -7.39 0.15
C TYR A 73 11.01 -7.21 0.69
N GLU A 74 11.74 -8.31 0.94
CA GLU A 74 13.15 -8.26 1.38
C GLU A 74 14.11 -7.61 0.36
N THR A 75 13.84 -7.81 -0.93
CA THR A 75 14.70 -7.33 -2.01
C THR A 75 14.24 -6.01 -2.62
N ALA A 76 13.08 -5.51 -2.21
CA ALA A 76 12.60 -4.19 -2.61
C ALA A 76 13.55 -3.10 -2.09
N ALA A 77 13.68 -2.03 -2.88
CA ALA A 77 14.47 -0.86 -2.46
C ALA A 77 13.75 -0.08 -1.36
N HIS A 78 12.41 -0.05 -1.47
CA HIS A 78 11.49 0.55 -0.52
C HIS A 78 10.18 -0.23 -0.56
N THR A 79 9.46 -0.25 0.55
CA THR A 79 8.07 -0.71 0.59
C THR A 79 7.17 0.46 0.91
N VAL A 80 6.12 0.63 0.12
CA VAL A 80 5.07 1.63 0.36
C VAL A 80 3.81 0.90 0.79
N ILE A 81 3.29 1.28 1.96
CA ILE A 81 2.03 0.78 2.49
C ILE A 81 0.94 1.82 2.19
N PHE A 82 -0.06 1.42 1.41
CA PHE A 82 -1.24 2.23 1.12
C PHE A 82 -2.39 1.83 2.04
N LEU A 83 -2.72 2.71 2.99
CA LEU A 83 -3.74 2.49 4.01
C LEU A 83 -5.16 2.87 3.57
N GLY A 84 -5.32 3.37 2.34
CA GLY A 84 -6.56 3.89 1.79
C GLY A 84 -6.49 5.39 1.48
N GLU A 85 -7.59 5.96 1.00
CA GLU A 85 -7.70 7.40 0.81
C GLU A 85 -7.61 8.12 2.16
N GLY A 86 -6.73 9.12 2.23
CA GLY A 86 -6.36 9.75 3.49
C GLY A 86 -7.55 10.35 4.22
N ASN A 87 -7.62 10.11 5.53
CA ASN A 87 -8.52 10.81 6.43
C ASN A 87 -7.83 12.07 6.96
N PRO A 88 -8.45 13.27 6.90
CA PRO A 88 -7.84 14.50 7.40
C PRO A 88 -7.28 14.40 8.82
N ALA A 89 -7.98 13.72 9.74
CA ALA A 89 -7.51 13.52 11.10
C ALA A 89 -6.29 12.58 11.17
N ALA A 90 -6.28 11.52 10.38
CA ALA A 90 -5.14 10.60 10.29
C ALA A 90 -3.90 11.26 9.67
N ASN A 91 -4.10 12.08 8.64
CA ASN A 91 -3.03 12.84 7.97
C ASN A 91 -2.41 13.87 8.92
N SER A 92 -3.23 14.60 9.67
CA SER A 92 -2.76 15.55 10.68
C SER A 92 -1.96 14.85 11.78
N LEU A 93 -2.43 13.71 12.30
CA LEU A 93 -1.68 12.93 13.28
C LEU A 93 -0.34 12.42 12.70
N LEU A 94 -0.33 11.84 11.50
CA LEU A 94 0.89 11.38 10.83
C LEU A 94 1.89 12.51 10.63
N SER A 95 1.42 13.71 10.28
CA SER A 95 2.31 14.86 10.11
C SER A 95 3.04 15.23 11.41
N ILE A 96 2.38 15.10 12.56
CA ILE A 96 2.97 15.37 13.88
C ILE A 96 3.93 14.27 14.31
N ILE A 97 3.57 13.00 14.09
CA ILE A 97 4.45 11.86 14.41
C ILE A 97 5.73 11.94 13.56
N LEU A 98 5.60 12.28 12.28
CA LEU A 98 6.73 12.32 11.35
C LEU A 98 7.60 13.57 11.51
N SER A 99 7.04 14.70 11.97
CA SER A 99 7.79 15.94 12.17
C SER A 99 8.82 15.87 13.32
N HIS A 100 8.83 14.79 14.12
CA HIS A 100 9.72 14.61 15.29
C HIS A 100 9.80 15.86 16.19
N SER A 101 8.79 16.71 16.13
CA SER A 101 8.79 17.96 16.84
C SER A 101 8.34 17.65 18.27
N ASP A 102 9.24 17.86 19.23
CA ASP A 102 8.93 18.10 20.66
C ASP A 102 7.98 19.31 20.88
N ASP A 103 7.39 19.83 19.79
CA ASP A 103 6.39 20.88 19.76
C ASP A 103 5.07 20.26 20.19
N ASP A 104 4.57 20.74 21.32
CA ASP A 104 3.27 20.47 21.91
C ASP A 104 2.16 21.06 21.02
N SER A 105 2.04 20.51 19.82
CA SER A 105 0.98 20.85 18.88
C SER A 105 -0.38 20.42 19.48
N PRO A 106 -1.42 21.27 19.36
CA PRO A 106 -2.65 21.23 20.16
C PRO A 106 -3.66 20.21 19.64
N ILE A 107 -3.20 19.07 19.10
CA ILE A 107 -4.13 17.97 18.86
C ILE A 107 -4.46 17.38 20.22
N ASP A 108 -5.71 17.57 20.60
CA ASP A 108 -6.32 16.99 21.79
C ASP A 108 -6.05 15.48 21.84
N ASP A 109 -5.81 14.96 23.05
CA ASP A 109 -5.49 13.54 23.24
C ASP A 109 -6.60 12.64 22.70
N GLU A 110 -7.86 13.09 22.73
CA GLU A 110 -8.98 12.35 22.15
C GLU A 110 -8.86 12.25 20.62
N ASP A 111 -8.45 13.32 19.95
CA ASP A 111 -8.24 13.33 18.50
C ASP A 111 -7.02 12.52 18.09
N ARG A 112 -5.96 12.50 18.90
CA ARG A 112 -4.82 11.58 18.71
C ARG A 112 -5.25 10.13 18.80
N ILE A 113 -6.03 9.77 19.83
CA ILE A 113 -6.55 8.41 20.01
C ILE A 113 -7.50 8.02 18.88
N LYS A 114 -8.38 8.92 18.43
CA LYS A 114 -9.27 8.68 17.28
C LYS A 114 -8.49 8.44 15.99
N ALA A 115 -7.47 9.25 15.72
CA ALA A 115 -6.64 9.10 14.53
C ALA A 115 -5.78 7.83 14.57
N LEU A 116 -5.21 7.48 15.73
CA LEU A 116 -4.52 6.20 15.93
C LEU A 116 -5.47 5.02 15.73
N ASN A 117 -6.66 5.06 16.34
CA ASN A 117 -7.67 4.02 16.16
C ASN A 117 -8.08 3.89 14.69
N TYR A 118 -8.27 5.00 13.98
CA TYR A 118 -8.59 4.97 12.56
C TYR A 118 -7.48 4.29 11.73
N ILE A 119 -6.21 4.61 12.00
CA ILE A 119 -5.07 3.98 11.33
C ILE A 119 -5.04 2.48 11.64
N LEU A 120 -5.07 2.11 12.93
CA LEU A 120 -4.97 0.72 13.37
C LEU A 120 -6.18 -0.14 12.96
N GLN A 121 -7.34 0.47 12.76
CA GLN A 121 -8.54 -0.18 12.23
C GLN A 121 -8.53 -0.30 10.69
N SER A 122 -7.53 0.26 9.99
CA SER A 122 -7.42 0.07 8.55
C SER A 122 -7.43 -1.43 8.22
N PRO A 123 -8.22 -1.88 7.23
CA PRO A 123 -8.29 -3.30 6.84
C PRO A 123 -6.92 -3.88 6.52
N TRP A 124 -5.95 -3.02 6.18
CA TRP A 124 -4.57 -3.39 5.99
C TRP A 124 -3.99 -4.14 7.20
N PHE A 125 -4.25 -3.68 8.44
CA PHE A 125 -3.72 -4.25 9.69
C PHE A 125 -4.30 -5.61 10.09
N TYR A 126 -5.29 -6.13 9.35
CA TYR A 126 -5.90 -7.44 9.60
C TYR A 126 -5.56 -8.48 8.52
N ARG A 127 -4.72 -8.13 7.53
CA ARG A 127 -4.28 -9.04 6.47
C ARG A 127 -3.24 -10.04 7.00
N VAL A 128 -3.36 -11.30 6.57
CA VAL A 128 -2.42 -12.38 6.89
C VAL A 128 -0.96 -12.04 6.51
N TRP A 129 -0.77 -11.23 5.47
CA TRP A 129 0.55 -10.96 4.88
C TRP A 129 1.32 -9.78 5.49
N ILE A 130 0.73 -9.03 6.42
CA ILE A 130 1.37 -7.86 7.06
C ILE A 130 2.72 -8.21 7.66
N PHE A 131 2.85 -9.40 8.24
CA PHE A 131 4.09 -9.78 8.91
C PHE A 131 5.26 -9.84 7.92
N GLN A 132 5.05 -10.37 6.71
CA GLN A 132 6.08 -10.39 5.68
C GLN A 132 6.35 -8.97 5.15
N GLU A 133 5.31 -8.16 5.02
CA GLU A 133 5.40 -6.79 4.53
C GLU A 133 6.11 -5.85 5.52
N LEU A 134 5.92 -6.00 6.84
CA LEU A 134 6.54 -5.16 7.86
C LEU A 134 7.92 -5.65 8.27
N VAL A 135 8.11 -6.95 8.48
CA VAL A 135 9.33 -7.48 9.10
C VAL A 135 10.47 -7.61 8.10
N LEU A 136 10.16 -7.86 6.83
CA LEU A 136 11.17 -8.13 5.80
C LEU A 136 11.51 -6.90 4.97
N SER A 137 10.69 -5.85 5.01
CA SER A 137 10.97 -4.60 4.32
C SER A 137 12.14 -3.84 4.96
N LYS A 138 12.92 -3.15 4.12
CA LYS A 138 14.06 -2.30 4.54
C LYS A 138 13.65 -0.86 4.74
#